data_AF-A0A059BZZ8-F1
#
_entry.id   AF-A0A059BZZ8-F1
#
_cell.length_a   1.000
_cell.length_b   1.000
_cell.length_c   1.000
_cell.angle_alpha   90.00
_cell.angle_beta   90.00
_cell.angle_gamma   90.00
#
_symmetry.space_group_name_H-M   'P 1'
#
loop_
_entity.id
_entity.type
_entity.pdbx_description
1 polymer ?
#
loop_
_entity_poly.entity_id
_entity_poly.type
_entity_poly.pdbx_seq_one_letter_code
_entity_poly.pdbx_strand_id
1 'polypeptide(L)'
;MGVGGHFWDLLKPHARREGFDYLRNKRVAVDLSFWIVQHETAIRKRSFARNPHLRLTFFRTVNLFSKFGAFPTFVVDGTPSPLKSQARIQRFFQASGLDLSSLPVPEDGVLVERNGAFRKCVKECVELLELLGMPVLEARGEAEALCAQLNYEGHVDACITADSDAFLFGASCVIKCIHPNSREPFECYHFSDIEDGLGLRRNHLIAIALLVGNDHDLRGVQGIGVDTALRFVKTFSEEEILNSLKEIGNGEKLLCEGDAGSADDPLHGSDSISPKPRPSHCSFCGHPGSKRDHFKFSCADCITGDGPGCLKKPYKFKCDCSSCNMDRKRKEQKKHESWRIKVCERITLEPKFPNDEIIKMYLSNNHGYFDGSSGPHISWDRPRSEMLVDFLAFHQHWEPSFIRQKLLPMMSTIYLRDMATNTADELLCDQYEFDSVHRVKTRYGYQLFVVKWKKAAHMTGGAVCEISDDLAGSRQHEVIDVDDQDDILEESEVPQIQAVDGTWFLLTDEDIELVTAAFPEEVDRFLKEKELKESKRGKSVSSTPEGTESELTKSKGVQLSITEFYRSTKVLYQAKPADDIVNDSKSFRDASSKKRSAGSSSKFSKSVRRRLLFDS
;
A
#
# COMPACT_ATOMS: atom_id res chain seq x y z
N MET A 1 4.06 -3.32 10.64
CA MET A 1 3.14 -4.39 10.24
C MET A 1 3.94 -5.32 9.37
N GLY A 2 3.86 -6.61 9.69
CA GLY A 2 4.69 -7.66 9.11
C GLY A 2 6.04 -7.84 9.80
N VAL A 3 7.02 -8.32 9.05
CA VAL A 3 8.41 -8.58 9.48
C VAL A 3 9.02 -7.43 10.30
N GLY A 4 9.56 -7.78 11.46
CA GLY A 4 10.18 -6.85 12.41
C GLY A 4 11.51 -6.26 11.92
N GLY A 5 12.09 -5.39 12.76
CA GLY A 5 13.48 -4.95 12.59
C GLY A 5 13.76 -4.05 11.37
N HIS A 6 12.78 -3.25 10.92
CA HIS A 6 12.91 -2.35 9.77
C HIS A 6 13.07 -3.06 8.42
N PHE A 7 12.38 -4.19 8.22
CA PHE A 7 12.44 -4.96 6.99
C PHE A 7 12.17 -4.16 5.70
N TRP A 8 11.25 -3.18 5.73
CA TRP A 8 11.03 -2.30 4.58
C TRP A 8 12.27 -1.48 4.19
N ASP A 9 13.15 -1.14 5.13
CA ASP A 9 14.39 -0.39 4.82
C ASP A 9 15.40 -1.27 4.07
N LEU A 10 15.36 -2.60 4.28
CA LEU A 10 16.12 -3.57 3.48
C LEU A 10 15.60 -3.63 2.04
N LEU A 11 14.28 -3.57 1.84
CA LEU A 11 13.68 -3.66 0.51
C LEU A 11 13.75 -2.35 -0.27
N LYS A 12 13.74 -1.20 0.43
CA LYS A 12 13.64 0.16 -0.15
C LYS A 12 14.61 0.45 -1.31
N PRO A 13 15.89 0.01 -1.30
CA PRO A 13 16.80 0.20 -2.43
C PRO A 13 16.37 -0.49 -3.74
N HIS A 14 15.47 -1.48 -3.65
CA HIS A 14 14.96 -2.27 -4.77
C HIS A 14 13.56 -1.83 -5.22
N ALA A 15 13.03 -0.73 -4.66
CA ALA A 15 11.75 -0.17 -5.05
C ALA A 15 11.84 0.56 -6.40
N ARG A 16 10.89 0.31 -7.29
CA ARG A 16 10.65 1.12 -8.48
C ARG A 16 9.77 2.32 -8.14
N ARG A 17 10.09 3.45 -8.77
CA ARG A 17 9.30 4.69 -8.70
C ARG A 17 8.47 4.76 -9.97
N GLU A 18 7.25 4.23 -9.91
CA GLU A 18 6.38 4.10 -11.07
C GLU A 18 5.46 5.31 -11.23
N GLY A 19 5.21 5.69 -12.48
CA GLY A 19 4.38 6.83 -12.84
C GLY A 19 2.90 6.67 -12.47
N PHE A 20 2.16 7.75 -12.59
CA PHE A 20 0.71 7.81 -12.30
C PHE A 20 -0.11 6.87 -13.20
N ASP A 21 0.36 6.63 -14.41
CA ASP A 21 -0.21 5.76 -15.43
C ASP A 21 0.06 4.26 -15.19
N TYR A 22 0.96 3.92 -14.28
CA TYR A 22 1.36 2.53 -14.03
C TYR A 22 0.20 1.59 -13.70
N LEU A 23 -0.85 2.11 -13.05
CA LEU A 23 -2.03 1.34 -12.63
C LEU A 23 -3.12 1.24 -13.70
N ARG A 24 -2.96 1.93 -14.84
CA ARG A 24 -3.96 1.91 -15.91
C ARG A 24 -4.17 0.49 -16.42
N ASN A 25 -5.43 0.10 -16.49
CA ASN A 25 -5.89 -1.21 -16.95
C ASN A 25 -5.34 -2.39 -16.13
N LYS A 26 -4.76 -2.15 -14.95
CA LYS A 26 -4.30 -3.21 -14.04
C LYS A 26 -5.38 -3.59 -13.04
N ARG A 27 -5.50 -4.88 -12.80
CA ARG A 27 -6.29 -5.45 -11.71
C ARG A 27 -5.45 -5.39 -10.45
N VAL A 28 -5.98 -4.85 -9.36
CA VAL A 28 -5.23 -4.66 -8.11
C VAL A 28 -6.00 -5.20 -6.93
N ALA A 29 -5.36 -6.04 -6.10
CA ALA A 29 -5.93 -6.44 -4.83
C ALA A 29 -5.66 -5.36 -3.78
N VAL A 30 -6.68 -4.95 -3.02
CA VAL A 30 -6.57 -3.92 -1.98
C VAL A 30 -6.86 -4.55 -0.63
N ASP A 31 -5.91 -4.44 0.29
CA ASP A 31 -6.11 -4.79 1.70
C ASP A 31 -7.01 -3.73 2.38
N LEU A 32 -8.29 -4.05 2.52
CA LEU A 32 -9.28 -3.13 3.08
C LEU A 32 -9.10 -2.95 4.59
N SER A 33 -8.68 -4.01 5.28
CA SER A 33 -8.39 -3.97 6.73
C SER A 33 -7.33 -2.93 7.02
N PHE A 34 -6.25 -2.91 6.24
CA PHE A 34 -5.18 -1.93 6.36
C PHE A 34 -5.67 -0.50 6.09
N TRP A 35 -6.46 -0.26 5.04
CA TRP A 35 -7.01 1.07 4.76
C TRP A 35 -7.83 1.60 5.94
N ILE A 36 -8.75 0.79 6.48
CA ILE A 36 -9.60 1.19 7.62
C ILE A 36 -8.75 1.59 8.85
N VAL A 37 -7.73 0.79 9.19
CA VAL A 37 -6.84 1.09 10.34
C VAL A 37 -6.00 2.35 10.11
N GLN A 38 -5.49 2.54 8.88
CA GLN A 38 -4.74 3.74 8.51
C GLN A 38 -5.59 5.01 8.69
N HIS A 39 -6.87 4.94 8.32
CA HIS A 39 -7.83 6.04 8.42
C HIS A 39 -8.11 6.44 9.86
N GLU A 40 -8.36 5.47 10.75
CA GLU A 40 -8.64 5.74 12.16
C GLU A 40 -7.45 6.44 12.84
N THR A 41 -6.23 5.99 12.54
CA THR A 41 -5.00 6.56 13.10
C THR A 41 -4.73 7.98 12.59
N ALA A 42 -4.98 8.24 11.31
CA ALA A 42 -4.73 9.53 10.67
C ALA A 42 -5.76 10.60 11.12
N ILE A 43 -7.04 10.24 11.21
CA ILE A 43 -8.12 11.21 11.46
C ILE A 43 -8.29 11.53 12.94
N ARG A 44 -7.97 10.58 13.84
CA ARG A 44 -7.96 10.83 15.30
C ARG A 44 -7.03 11.96 15.74
N LYS A 45 -6.03 12.31 14.92
CA LYS A 45 -5.07 13.38 15.22
C LYS A 45 -5.51 14.77 14.75
N ARG A 46 -6.42 14.90 13.77
CA ARG A 46 -6.61 16.19 13.08
C ARG A 46 -8.03 16.55 12.61
N SER A 47 -9.06 15.72 12.74
CA SER A 47 -10.41 16.10 12.26
C SER A 47 -11.59 15.40 12.96
N PHE A 48 -12.68 16.13 13.15
CA PHE A 48 -14.01 15.63 13.58
C PHE A 48 -14.82 15.01 12.42
N ALA A 49 -14.16 14.38 11.44
CA ALA A 49 -14.83 13.80 10.28
C ALA A 49 -15.77 12.66 10.71
N ARG A 50 -17.03 12.73 10.27
CA ARG A 50 -18.05 11.70 10.52
C ARG A 50 -17.71 10.46 9.70
N ASN A 51 -17.72 9.28 10.33
CA ASN A 51 -17.48 7.98 9.69
C ASN A 51 -16.31 8.03 8.69
N PRO A 52 -15.08 8.33 9.18
CA PRO A 52 -13.92 8.60 8.33
C PRO A 52 -13.55 7.45 7.39
N HIS A 53 -13.80 6.22 7.83
CA HIS A 53 -13.59 5.00 7.05
C HIS A 53 -14.40 5.00 5.75
N LEU A 54 -15.69 5.40 5.78
CA LEU A 54 -16.52 5.45 4.57
C LEU A 54 -16.09 6.56 3.63
N ARG A 55 -15.81 7.75 4.18
CA ARG A 55 -15.38 8.90 3.39
C ARG A 55 -14.11 8.57 2.58
N LEU A 56 -13.10 8.02 3.24
CA LEU A 56 -11.83 7.71 2.58
C LEU A 56 -11.95 6.50 1.65
N THR A 57 -12.70 5.46 2.04
CA THR A 57 -12.98 4.32 1.15
C THR A 57 -13.65 4.79 -0.15
N PHE A 58 -14.65 5.68 -0.06
CA PHE A 58 -15.32 6.25 -1.23
C PHE A 58 -14.34 6.98 -2.16
N PHE A 59 -13.61 7.98 -1.64
CA PHE A 59 -12.72 8.79 -2.47
C PHE A 59 -11.54 8.00 -3.03
N ARG A 60 -10.94 7.10 -2.23
CA ARG A 60 -9.85 6.23 -2.71
C ARG A 60 -10.32 5.30 -3.81
N THR A 61 -11.50 4.70 -3.67
CA THR A 61 -12.05 3.79 -4.68
C THR A 61 -12.35 4.54 -5.98
N VAL A 62 -13.02 5.71 -5.90
CA VAL A 62 -13.28 6.55 -7.07
C VAL A 62 -11.98 6.96 -7.75
N ASN A 63 -10.97 7.41 -7.00
CA ASN A 63 -9.67 7.79 -7.57
C ASN A 63 -8.91 6.60 -8.17
N LEU A 64 -8.90 5.44 -7.50
CA LEU A 64 -8.25 4.21 -7.99
C LEU A 64 -8.86 3.75 -9.30
N PHE A 65 -10.17 3.83 -9.43
CA PHE A 65 -10.88 3.42 -10.63
C PHE A 65 -10.77 4.44 -11.77
N SER A 66 -11.17 5.70 -11.54
CA SER A 66 -11.28 6.71 -12.60
C SER A 66 -9.96 7.42 -12.88
N LYS A 67 -9.32 7.94 -11.83
CA LYS A 67 -8.09 8.74 -11.95
C LYS A 67 -6.93 7.87 -12.41
N PHE A 68 -6.73 6.72 -11.76
CA PHE A 68 -5.61 5.82 -12.02
C PHE A 68 -5.92 4.74 -13.06
N GLY A 69 -7.19 4.59 -13.47
CA GLY A 69 -7.61 3.61 -14.47
C GLY A 69 -7.48 2.15 -14.02
N ALA A 70 -7.40 1.88 -12.72
CA ALA A 70 -7.24 0.52 -12.19
C ALA A 70 -8.58 -0.22 -12.09
N PHE A 71 -8.50 -1.52 -11.86
CA PHE A 71 -9.62 -2.42 -11.57
C PHE A 71 -9.42 -3.02 -10.17
N PRO A 72 -9.93 -2.37 -9.11
CA PRO A 72 -9.65 -2.79 -7.74
C PRO A 72 -10.54 -3.95 -7.28
N THR A 73 -9.94 -4.93 -6.63
CA THR A 73 -10.62 -6.01 -5.90
C THR A 73 -10.27 -5.89 -4.43
N PHE A 74 -11.26 -5.76 -3.57
CA PHE A 74 -11.02 -5.55 -2.14
C PHE A 74 -10.98 -6.87 -1.41
N VAL A 75 -10.07 -6.99 -0.44
CA VAL A 75 -9.95 -8.16 0.41
C VAL A 75 -10.15 -7.73 1.87
N VAL A 76 -11.07 -8.41 2.55
CA VAL A 76 -11.30 -8.26 3.99
C VAL A 76 -10.67 -9.41 4.76
N ASP A 77 -10.13 -9.10 5.93
CA ASP A 77 -9.60 -10.13 6.81
C ASP A 77 -10.69 -11.08 7.32
N GLY A 78 -10.37 -12.38 7.35
CA GLY A 78 -11.11 -13.40 8.08
C GLY A 78 -10.72 -13.51 9.55
N THR A 79 -10.78 -14.73 10.09
CA THR A 79 -10.50 -14.97 11.51
C THR A 79 -8.98 -15.04 11.73
N PRO A 80 -8.40 -14.18 12.60
CA PRO A 80 -6.95 -14.21 12.85
C PRO A 80 -6.54 -15.53 13.52
N SER A 81 -5.31 -15.98 13.24
CA SER A 81 -4.75 -17.14 13.92
C SER A 81 -4.58 -16.89 15.44
N PRO A 82 -4.58 -17.94 16.27
CA PRO A 82 -4.32 -17.80 17.71
C PRO A 82 -2.99 -17.09 17.99
N LEU A 83 -1.94 -17.40 17.20
CA LEU A 83 -0.63 -16.76 17.29
C LEU A 83 -0.70 -15.25 17.03
N LYS A 84 -1.39 -14.81 15.96
CA LYS A 84 -1.57 -13.37 15.67
C LYS A 84 -2.35 -12.69 16.78
N SER A 85 -3.40 -13.34 17.29
CA SER A 85 -4.22 -12.80 18.39
C SER A 85 -3.39 -12.60 19.65
N GLN A 86 -2.58 -13.58 20.02
CA GLN A 86 -1.66 -13.49 21.16
C GLN A 86 -0.60 -12.39 20.97
N ALA A 87 0.00 -12.32 19.79
CA ALA A 87 0.99 -11.30 19.44
C ALA A 87 0.39 -9.88 19.51
N ARG A 88 -0.84 -9.66 19.02
CA ARG A 88 -1.56 -8.38 19.16
C ARG A 88 -1.77 -7.99 20.61
N ILE A 89 -2.24 -8.92 21.44
CA ILE A 89 -2.40 -8.70 22.88
C ILE A 89 -1.05 -8.29 23.48
N GLN A 90 0.00 -9.05 23.22
CA GLN A 90 1.34 -8.76 23.74
C GLN A 90 1.84 -7.37 23.32
N ARG A 91 1.65 -6.97 22.05
CA ARG A 91 1.98 -5.60 21.57
C ARG A 91 1.23 -4.53 22.36
N PHE A 92 -0.07 -4.73 22.60
CA PHE A 92 -0.88 -3.79 23.36
C PHE A 92 -0.37 -3.62 24.80
N PHE A 93 -0.02 -4.72 25.48
CA PHE A 93 0.54 -4.67 26.84
C PHE A 93 1.90 -3.94 26.87
N GLN A 94 2.78 -4.24 25.91
CA GLN A 94 4.08 -3.57 25.75
C GLN A 94 3.91 -2.06 25.52
N ALA A 95 3.03 -1.67 24.59
CA ALA A 95 2.74 -0.27 24.30
C ALA A 95 2.09 0.48 25.48
N SER A 96 1.35 -0.24 26.33
CA SER A 96 0.69 0.32 27.51
C SER A 96 1.61 0.42 28.74
N GLY A 97 2.84 -0.11 28.67
CA GLY A 97 3.77 -0.15 29.81
C GLY A 97 3.30 -1.03 30.96
N LEU A 98 2.39 -1.99 30.69
CA LEU A 98 1.91 -2.97 31.67
C LEU A 98 2.81 -4.20 31.65
N ASP A 99 3.08 -4.77 32.83
CA ASP A 99 3.99 -5.91 32.97
C ASP A 99 3.43 -7.16 32.27
N LEU A 100 4.27 -7.80 31.45
CA LEU A 100 3.95 -9.01 30.66
C LEU A 100 3.62 -10.21 31.54
N SER A 101 4.03 -10.18 32.82
CA SER A 101 3.70 -11.19 33.83
C SER A 101 2.19 -11.29 34.15
N SER A 102 1.41 -10.27 33.77
CA SER A 102 -0.04 -10.19 33.98
C SER A 102 -0.89 -10.71 32.82
N LEU A 103 -0.26 -11.24 31.76
CA LEU A 103 -0.97 -11.87 30.65
C LEU A 103 -1.81 -13.04 31.18
N PRO A 104 -3.10 -13.14 30.82
CA PRO A 104 -3.87 -14.35 31.08
C PRO A 104 -3.14 -15.52 30.41
N VAL A 105 -2.72 -16.51 31.19
CA VAL A 105 -2.33 -17.81 30.63
C VAL A 105 -3.57 -18.35 29.92
N PRO A 106 -3.54 -18.60 28.60
CA PRO A 106 -4.72 -19.12 27.92
C PRO A 106 -4.96 -20.55 28.42
N GLU A 107 -6.07 -20.78 29.11
CA GLU A 107 -6.80 -22.03 28.88
C GLU A 107 -7.21 -22.03 27.40
N ASP A 108 -7.10 -23.19 26.75
CA ASP A 108 -7.26 -23.42 25.31
C ASP A 108 -8.17 -22.41 24.58
N GLY A 109 -7.62 -21.75 23.55
CA GLY A 109 -8.43 -21.21 22.45
C GLY A 109 -9.22 -19.93 22.72
N VAL A 110 -8.70 -18.95 23.47
CA VAL A 110 -9.32 -17.61 23.53
C VAL A 110 -9.15 -16.89 22.17
N LEU A 111 -10.08 -17.15 21.26
CA LEU A 111 -10.37 -16.33 20.09
C LEU A 111 -10.80 -14.96 20.60
N VAL A 112 -9.87 -14.02 20.71
CA VAL A 112 -10.23 -12.61 20.95
C VAL A 112 -10.90 -12.12 19.67
N GLU A 113 -12.24 -12.15 19.66
CA GLU A 113 -13.01 -11.59 18.56
C GLU A 113 -12.56 -10.14 18.31
N ARG A 114 -12.42 -9.79 17.02
CA ARG A 114 -12.14 -8.40 16.62
C ARG A 114 -13.16 -7.47 17.24
N ASN A 115 -12.69 -6.31 17.69
CA ASN A 115 -13.50 -5.25 18.27
C ASN A 115 -14.80 -5.02 17.47
N GLY A 116 -15.95 -5.05 18.16
CA GLY A 116 -17.26 -4.88 17.53
C GLY A 116 -17.40 -3.56 16.76
N ALA A 117 -16.71 -2.49 17.19
CA ALA A 117 -16.66 -1.23 16.46
C ALA A 117 -15.93 -1.37 15.11
N PHE A 118 -14.77 -2.02 15.10
CA PHE A 118 -14.01 -2.28 13.87
C PHE A 118 -14.81 -3.16 12.89
N ARG A 119 -15.42 -4.24 13.39
CA ARG A 119 -16.30 -5.12 12.57
C ARG A 119 -17.45 -4.35 11.94
N LYS A 120 -18.01 -3.36 12.65
CA LYS A 120 -19.04 -2.47 12.12
C LYS A 120 -18.48 -1.60 10.99
N CYS A 121 -17.32 -0.96 11.18
CA CYS A 121 -16.67 -0.16 10.13
C CYS A 121 -16.39 -0.98 8.87
N VAL A 122 -15.88 -2.21 9.03
CA VAL A 122 -15.65 -3.14 7.91
C VAL A 122 -16.95 -3.41 7.15
N LYS A 123 -18.04 -3.76 7.85
CA LYS A 123 -19.34 -4.01 7.20
C LYS A 123 -19.86 -2.80 6.43
N GLU A 124 -19.80 -1.61 7.01
CA GLU A 124 -20.23 -0.39 6.32
C GLU A 124 -19.36 -0.11 5.08
N CYS A 125 -18.05 -0.36 5.13
CA CYS A 125 -17.17 -0.23 3.97
C CYS A 125 -17.47 -1.28 2.89
N VAL A 126 -17.77 -2.53 3.26
CA VAL A 126 -18.15 -3.58 2.31
C VAL A 126 -19.44 -3.20 1.59
N GLU A 127 -20.47 -2.76 2.31
CA GLU A 127 -21.74 -2.30 1.71
C GLU A 127 -21.50 -1.13 0.74
N LEU A 128 -20.67 -0.15 1.13
CA LEU A 128 -20.28 0.95 0.25
C LEU A 128 -19.62 0.45 -1.06
N LEU A 129 -18.71 -0.52 -0.97
CA LEU A 129 -18.00 -1.08 -2.13
C LEU A 129 -18.93 -1.88 -3.04
N GLU A 130 -19.86 -2.66 -2.47
CA GLU A 130 -20.89 -3.38 -3.22
C GLU A 130 -21.88 -2.44 -3.93
N LEU A 131 -22.17 -1.28 -3.34
CA LEU A 131 -22.97 -0.23 -3.97
C LEU A 131 -22.20 0.49 -5.08
N LEU A 132 -20.87 0.59 -4.97
CA LEU A 132 -19.98 1.08 -6.03
C LEU A 132 -19.75 0.04 -7.16
N GLY A 133 -20.21 -1.20 -7.00
CA GLY A 133 -20.01 -2.26 -7.98
C GLY A 133 -18.61 -2.89 -7.96
N MET A 134 -17.89 -2.78 -6.83
CA MET A 134 -16.55 -3.34 -6.68
C MET A 134 -16.60 -4.77 -6.12
N PRO A 135 -15.77 -5.70 -6.61
CA PRO A 135 -15.66 -7.03 -6.04
C PRO A 135 -14.99 -7.00 -4.66
N VAL A 136 -15.60 -7.69 -3.69
CA VAL A 136 -15.09 -7.83 -2.32
C VAL A 136 -14.97 -9.31 -1.99
N LEU A 137 -13.78 -9.72 -1.53
CA LEU A 137 -13.47 -11.09 -1.15
C LEU A 137 -13.14 -11.17 0.34
N GLU A 138 -13.55 -12.26 0.99
CA GLU A 138 -13.19 -12.54 2.38
C GLU A 138 -12.05 -13.56 2.44
N ALA A 139 -10.98 -13.21 3.12
CA ALA A 139 -9.88 -14.12 3.42
C ALA A 139 -10.28 -15.11 4.53
N ARG A 140 -9.67 -16.30 4.56
CA ARG A 140 -9.83 -17.24 5.69
C ARG A 140 -9.18 -16.72 6.98
N GLY A 141 -8.05 -16.04 6.82
CA GLY A 141 -7.29 -15.44 7.91
C GLY A 141 -6.98 -13.98 7.63
N GLU A 142 -5.93 -13.75 6.86
CA GLU A 142 -5.32 -12.45 6.63
C GLU A 142 -5.56 -11.94 5.22
N ALA A 143 -5.93 -10.66 5.08
CA ALA A 143 -6.19 -10.07 3.77
C ALA A 143 -4.92 -10.04 2.91
N GLU A 144 -3.76 -9.75 3.49
CA GLU A 144 -2.46 -9.74 2.83
C GLU A 144 -2.10 -11.10 2.21
N ALA A 145 -2.51 -12.20 2.86
CA ALA A 145 -2.28 -13.55 2.37
C ALA A 145 -3.14 -13.88 1.14
N LEU A 146 -4.43 -13.51 1.17
CA LEU A 146 -5.30 -13.70 0.00
C LEU A 146 -4.93 -12.72 -1.13
N CYS A 147 -4.53 -11.48 -0.84
CA CYS A 147 -3.98 -10.57 -1.85
C CYS A 147 -2.78 -11.21 -2.56
N ALA A 148 -1.81 -11.73 -1.80
CA ALA A 148 -0.63 -12.39 -2.32
C ALA A 148 -0.97 -13.61 -3.18
N GLN A 149 -1.92 -14.45 -2.73
CA GLN A 149 -2.41 -15.59 -3.51
C GLN A 149 -3.00 -15.14 -4.86
N LEU A 150 -3.90 -14.14 -4.86
CA LEU A 150 -4.51 -13.63 -6.09
C LEU A 150 -3.47 -13.09 -7.06
N ASN A 151 -2.41 -12.47 -6.56
CA ASN A 151 -1.33 -11.95 -7.40
C ASN A 151 -0.43 -13.06 -7.94
N TYR A 152 -0.08 -14.04 -7.10
CA TYR A 152 0.71 -15.20 -7.51
C TYR A 152 -0.01 -16.07 -8.55
N GLU A 153 -1.33 -16.24 -8.43
CA GLU A 153 -2.17 -16.99 -9.37
C GLU A 153 -2.54 -16.19 -10.65
N GLY A 154 -2.17 -14.91 -10.73
CA GLY A 154 -2.42 -14.07 -11.91
C GLY A 154 -3.86 -13.52 -12.02
N HIS A 155 -4.66 -13.62 -10.96
CA HIS A 155 -5.98 -12.98 -10.88
C HIS A 155 -5.90 -11.46 -10.75
N VAL A 156 -4.82 -10.95 -10.12
CA VAL A 156 -4.50 -9.52 -10.06
C VAL A 156 -3.04 -9.27 -10.42
N ASP A 157 -2.74 -8.07 -10.90
CA ASP A 157 -1.41 -7.69 -11.38
C ASP A 157 -0.54 -7.08 -10.26
N ALA A 158 -1.15 -6.54 -9.20
CA ALA A 158 -0.44 -6.04 -8.01
C ALA A 158 -1.30 -6.07 -6.72
N CYS A 159 -0.64 -6.09 -5.58
CA CYS A 159 -1.25 -5.96 -4.25
C CYS A 159 -0.98 -4.57 -3.66
N ILE A 160 -2.01 -3.88 -3.17
CA ILE A 160 -1.90 -2.62 -2.45
C ILE A 160 -2.00 -2.92 -0.96
N THR A 161 -0.85 -2.98 -0.29
CA THR A 161 -0.75 -3.19 1.16
C THR A 161 0.61 -2.67 1.67
N ALA A 162 0.62 -2.13 2.89
CA ALA A 162 1.86 -1.75 3.58
C ALA A 162 2.40 -2.88 4.47
N ASP A 163 1.73 -4.02 4.51
CA ASP A 163 2.21 -5.20 5.24
C ASP A 163 3.22 -5.97 4.37
N SER A 164 4.43 -6.12 4.90
CA SER A 164 5.51 -6.84 4.20
C SER A 164 5.28 -8.35 4.13
N ASP A 165 4.36 -8.88 4.95
CA ASP A 165 4.05 -10.32 4.96
C ASP A 165 3.44 -10.78 3.63
N ALA A 166 2.91 -9.86 2.81
CA ALA A 166 2.51 -10.15 1.43
C ALA A 166 3.63 -10.87 0.64
N PHE A 167 4.91 -10.51 0.82
CA PHE A 167 6.02 -11.21 0.16
C PHE A 167 6.27 -12.61 0.70
N LEU A 168 6.02 -12.82 1.99
CA LEU A 168 6.18 -14.14 2.63
C LEU A 168 5.07 -15.09 2.14
N PHE A 169 3.87 -14.56 1.88
CA PHE A 169 2.77 -15.25 1.21
C PHE A 169 2.93 -15.38 -0.31
N GLY A 170 3.99 -14.82 -0.91
CA GLY A 170 4.35 -15.03 -2.31
C GLY A 170 3.85 -13.97 -3.30
N ALA A 171 3.51 -12.76 -2.83
CA ALA A 171 3.17 -11.66 -3.74
C ALA A 171 4.35 -11.34 -4.67
N SER A 172 4.05 -11.19 -5.96
CA SER A 172 5.03 -10.86 -7.00
C SER A 172 5.21 -9.34 -7.18
N CYS A 173 4.16 -8.55 -6.94
CA CYS A 173 4.20 -7.09 -7.01
C CYS A 173 3.41 -6.47 -5.87
N VAL A 174 4.07 -5.67 -5.03
CA VAL A 174 3.44 -4.95 -3.90
C VAL A 174 3.60 -3.44 -4.09
N ILE A 175 2.50 -2.71 -3.96
CA ILE A 175 2.42 -1.26 -3.93
C ILE A 175 2.16 -0.86 -2.49
N LYS A 176 3.17 -0.28 -1.84
CA LYS A 176 3.15 -0.09 -0.38
C LYS A 176 2.03 0.85 0.09
N CYS A 177 1.91 1.99 -0.57
CA CYS A 177 0.91 3.01 -0.26
C CYS A 177 0.50 3.74 -1.55
N ILE A 178 -0.76 4.21 -1.60
CA ILE A 178 -1.26 5.09 -2.64
C ILE A 178 -1.65 6.42 -1.99
N HIS A 179 -1.16 7.51 -2.56
CA HIS A 179 -1.50 8.87 -2.17
C HIS A 179 -2.15 9.58 -3.37
N PRO A 180 -3.49 9.54 -3.50
CA PRO A 180 -4.17 9.99 -4.72
C PRO A 180 -3.86 11.42 -5.15
N ASN A 181 -3.60 12.32 -4.20
CA ASN A 181 -3.35 13.74 -4.43
C ASN A 181 -1.85 14.11 -4.37
N SER A 182 -0.96 13.13 -4.31
CA SER A 182 0.49 13.38 -4.32
C SER A 182 1.03 13.47 -5.74
N ARG A 183 2.11 14.25 -5.90
CA ARG A 183 2.96 14.24 -7.10
C ARG A 183 3.95 13.08 -7.09
N GLU A 184 4.08 12.40 -5.96
CA GLU A 184 5.06 11.36 -5.78
C GLU A 184 4.67 10.11 -6.59
N PRO A 185 5.64 9.52 -7.30
CA PRO A 185 5.44 8.25 -7.98
C PRO A 185 5.13 7.13 -6.99
N PHE A 186 4.45 6.10 -7.47
CA PHE A 186 4.15 4.92 -6.66
C PHE A 186 5.43 4.21 -6.25
N GLU A 187 5.47 3.79 -4.99
CA GLU A 187 6.53 2.93 -4.48
C GLU A 187 6.15 1.47 -4.72
N CYS A 188 6.60 0.94 -5.85
CA CYS A 188 6.31 -0.41 -6.33
C CYS A 188 7.49 -1.34 -6.06
N TYR A 189 7.20 -2.51 -5.52
CA TYR A 189 8.20 -3.52 -5.21
C TYR A 189 7.88 -4.78 -6.00
N HIS A 190 8.71 -5.10 -6.99
CA HIS A 190 8.64 -6.36 -7.71
C HIS A 190 9.54 -7.37 -7.02
N PHE A 191 9.03 -8.59 -6.84
CA PHE A 191 9.78 -9.66 -6.22
C PHE A 191 11.05 -10.00 -7.01
N SER A 192 11.01 -9.90 -8.35
CA SER A 192 12.17 -10.10 -9.21
C SER A 192 13.33 -9.15 -8.88
N ASP A 193 13.05 -7.87 -8.61
CA ASP A 193 14.10 -6.89 -8.28
C ASP A 193 14.70 -7.12 -6.90
N ILE A 194 13.87 -7.61 -5.97
CA ILE A 194 14.31 -8.02 -4.63
C ILE A 194 15.20 -9.25 -4.74
N GLU A 195 14.81 -10.23 -5.57
CA GLU A 195 15.60 -11.44 -5.83
C GLU A 195 16.93 -11.10 -6.49
N ASP A 196 16.92 -10.30 -7.56
CA ASP A 196 18.15 -9.88 -8.27
C ASP A 196 19.07 -9.04 -7.39
N GLY A 197 18.48 -8.17 -6.57
CA GLY A 197 19.22 -7.23 -5.73
C GLY A 197 19.79 -7.83 -4.45
N LEU A 198 19.05 -8.72 -3.79
CA LEU A 198 19.47 -9.34 -2.53
C LEU A 198 19.96 -10.78 -2.69
N GLY A 199 19.66 -11.45 -3.80
CA GLY A 199 19.88 -12.89 -3.97
C GLY A 199 19.00 -13.71 -3.04
N LEU A 200 17.83 -13.19 -2.67
CA LEU A 200 16.90 -13.84 -1.73
C LEU A 200 15.60 -14.21 -2.41
N ARG A 201 15.10 -15.37 -2.03
CA ARG A 201 13.81 -15.92 -2.48
C ARG A 201 12.85 -16.11 -1.32
N ARG A 202 11.66 -16.66 -1.56
CA ARG A 202 10.55 -16.67 -0.59
C ARG A 202 10.94 -17.35 0.73
N ASN A 203 11.55 -18.53 0.66
CA ASN A 203 11.98 -19.25 1.88
C ASN A 203 13.04 -18.48 2.68
N HIS A 204 13.89 -17.72 2.00
CA HIS A 204 14.87 -16.87 2.65
C HIS A 204 14.19 -15.70 3.40
N LEU A 205 13.16 -15.08 2.82
CA LEU A 205 12.40 -14.02 3.49
C LEU A 205 11.64 -14.56 4.71
N ILE A 206 11.03 -15.75 4.59
CA ILE A 206 10.38 -16.44 5.71
C ILE A 206 11.40 -16.72 6.82
N ALA A 207 12.60 -17.20 6.48
CA ALA A 207 13.68 -17.43 7.43
C ALA A 207 14.10 -16.15 8.17
N ILE A 208 14.22 -15.01 7.45
CA ILE A 208 14.49 -13.72 8.07
C ILE A 208 13.37 -13.35 9.04
N ALA A 209 12.12 -13.54 8.66
CA ALA A 209 10.97 -13.22 9.50
C ALA A 209 10.86 -14.06 10.76
N LEU A 210 11.29 -15.33 10.72
CA LEU A 210 11.38 -16.18 11.91
C LEU A 210 12.52 -15.73 12.84
N LEU A 211 13.66 -15.35 12.28
CA LEU A 211 14.83 -14.94 13.06
C LEU A 211 14.66 -13.57 13.74
N VAL A 212 14.06 -12.61 13.03
CA VAL A 212 13.90 -11.22 13.51
C VAL A 212 12.60 -11.03 14.30
N GLY A 213 11.59 -11.84 14.02
CA GLY A 213 10.23 -11.68 14.52
C GLY A 213 9.29 -11.10 13.46
N ASN A 214 8.01 -11.41 13.62
CA ASN A 214 6.92 -11.10 12.68
C ASN A 214 5.61 -10.83 13.44
N ASP A 215 4.49 -10.79 12.72
CA ASP A 215 3.16 -10.50 13.27
C ASP A 215 2.55 -11.63 14.13
N HIS A 216 3.15 -12.82 14.12
CA HIS A 216 2.71 -14.00 14.87
C HIS A 216 3.66 -14.35 16.01
N ASP A 217 4.95 -14.06 15.86
CA ASP A 217 5.96 -14.16 16.90
C ASP A 217 6.80 -12.89 16.97
N LEU A 218 6.54 -12.07 17.98
CA LEU A 218 7.18 -10.77 18.15
C LEU A 218 8.66 -10.87 18.56
N ARG A 219 9.06 -11.99 19.17
CA ARG A 219 10.39 -12.10 19.79
C ARG A 219 11.42 -12.54 18.77
N GLY A 220 11.02 -13.42 17.84
CA GLY A 220 11.96 -14.11 16.97
C GLY A 220 13.08 -14.73 17.82
N VAL A 221 14.32 -14.66 17.34
CA VAL A 221 15.50 -15.09 18.10
C VAL A 221 16.16 -13.89 18.76
N GLN A 222 16.26 -13.92 20.09
CA GLN A 222 16.75 -12.77 20.85
C GLN A 222 18.16 -12.32 20.41
N GLY A 223 18.26 -11.03 20.05
CA GLY A 223 19.52 -10.40 19.65
C GLY A 223 19.91 -10.62 18.19
N ILE A 224 19.06 -11.22 17.36
CA ILE A 224 19.23 -11.27 15.90
C ILE A 224 18.36 -10.17 15.27
N GLY A 225 19.01 -9.19 14.63
CA GLY A 225 18.35 -8.16 13.81
C GLY A 225 18.41 -8.48 12.32
N VAL A 226 17.77 -7.64 11.49
CA VAL A 226 17.67 -7.84 10.02
C VAL A 226 19.02 -8.01 9.35
N ASP A 227 20.03 -7.20 9.68
CA ASP A 227 21.37 -7.32 9.07
C ASP A 227 22.05 -8.66 9.39
N THR A 228 21.90 -9.12 10.63
CA THR A 228 22.45 -10.41 11.09
C THR A 228 21.72 -11.57 10.42
N ALA A 229 20.38 -11.50 10.38
CA ALA A 229 19.55 -12.50 9.72
C ALA A 229 19.84 -12.58 8.22
N LEU A 230 19.94 -11.43 7.53
CA LEU A 230 20.30 -11.34 6.12
C LEU A 230 21.63 -12.04 5.83
N ARG A 231 22.68 -11.72 6.59
CA ARG A 231 23.99 -12.34 6.42
C ARG A 231 23.96 -13.84 6.67
N PHE A 232 23.18 -14.29 7.65
CA PHE A 232 23.08 -15.69 8.00
C PHE A 232 22.33 -16.48 6.93
N VAL A 233 21.17 -15.99 6.50
CA VAL A 233 20.30 -16.65 5.53
C VAL A 233 20.96 -16.77 4.15
N LYS A 234 21.75 -15.77 3.72
CA LYS A 234 22.53 -15.83 2.47
C LYS A 234 23.57 -16.94 2.40
N THR A 235 23.85 -17.61 3.52
CA THR A 235 24.82 -18.71 3.55
C THR A 235 24.23 -20.09 3.24
N PHE A 236 22.92 -20.15 3.00
CA PHE A 236 22.18 -21.36 2.65
C PHE A 236 21.51 -21.16 1.28
N SER A 237 21.18 -22.27 0.61
CA SER A 237 20.29 -22.25 -0.54
C SER A 237 18.82 -22.11 -0.11
N GLU A 238 17.94 -21.81 -1.05
CA GLU A 238 16.51 -21.61 -0.78
C GLU A 238 15.83 -22.89 -0.28
N GLU A 239 16.25 -24.03 -0.81
CA GLU A 239 15.66 -25.33 -0.52
C GLU A 239 16.13 -25.86 0.84
N GLU A 240 17.34 -25.47 1.27
CA GLU A 240 17.96 -25.96 2.50
C GLU A 240 17.70 -25.08 3.73
N ILE A 241 17.42 -23.79 3.55
CA ILE A 241 17.40 -22.83 4.67
C ILE A 241 16.40 -23.22 5.76
N LEU A 242 15.17 -23.58 5.40
CA LEU A 242 14.13 -23.91 6.37
C LEU A 242 14.44 -25.21 7.13
N ASN A 243 14.97 -26.22 6.43
CA ASN A 243 15.40 -27.48 7.06
C ASN A 243 16.63 -27.24 7.96
N SER A 244 17.58 -26.43 7.49
CA SER A 244 18.77 -26.07 8.28
C SER A 244 18.40 -25.32 9.57
N LEU A 245 17.40 -24.42 9.54
CA LEU A 245 16.90 -23.78 10.75
C LEU A 245 16.30 -24.77 11.73
N LYS A 246 15.60 -25.81 11.25
CA LYS A 246 15.07 -26.89 12.10
C LYS A 246 16.18 -27.70 12.75
N GLU A 247 17.18 -28.12 11.98
CA GLU A 247 18.31 -28.90 12.49
C GLU A 247 19.13 -28.10 13.52
N ILE A 248 19.30 -26.79 13.32
CA ILE A 248 19.99 -25.90 14.27
C ILE A 248 19.15 -25.69 15.54
N GLY A 249 17.84 -25.49 15.39
CA GLY A 249 16.91 -25.36 16.52
C GLY A 249 16.86 -26.61 17.39
N ASN A 250 16.94 -27.80 16.77
CA ASN A 250 17.01 -29.09 17.47
C ASN A 250 18.39 -29.37 18.09
N GLY A 251 19.41 -28.56 17.80
CA GLY A 251 20.78 -28.76 18.28
C GLY A 251 21.58 -29.82 17.51
N GLU A 252 21.08 -30.29 16.37
CA GLU A 252 21.69 -31.34 15.55
C GLU A 252 22.82 -30.79 14.65
N LYS A 253 22.70 -29.54 14.18
CA LYS A 253 23.63 -28.91 13.23
C LYS A 253 24.58 -27.88 13.87
N LEU A 254 25.23 -28.26 14.97
CA LEU A 254 26.36 -27.48 15.51
C LEU A 254 27.68 -27.74 14.76
N LEU A 255 27.70 -28.74 13.86
CA LEU A 255 28.89 -29.17 13.11
C LEU A 255 28.51 -29.56 11.67
N CYS A 256 28.92 -28.77 10.67
CA CYS A 256 29.11 -29.21 9.28
C CYS A 256 30.33 -28.43 8.77
N GLU A 257 31.51 -29.05 8.84
CA GLU A 257 32.12 -29.82 7.75
C GLU A 257 32.40 -28.94 6.53
N GLY A 258 33.69 -28.65 6.37
CA GLY A 258 34.21 -27.98 5.20
C GLY A 258 34.02 -28.88 3.99
N ASP A 259 33.44 -28.30 2.95
CA ASP A 259 33.32 -28.86 1.63
C ASP A 259 34.71 -29.25 1.11
N ALA A 260 35.04 -30.54 1.25
CA ALA A 260 36.14 -31.19 0.55
C ALA A 260 35.57 -31.74 -0.75
N GLY A 261 35.57 -30.91 -1.79
CA GLY A 261 35.29 -31.35 -3.15
C GLY A 261 36.22 -32.49 -3.54
N SER A 262 35.64 -33.66 -3.82
CA SER A 262 36.30 -34.81 -4.42
C SER A 262 36.20 -34.74 -5.95
N ALA A 263 37.35 -34.87 -6.62
CA ALA A 263 37.54 -35.74 -7.79
C ALA A 263 39.04 -35.74 -8.19
N ASP A 264 39.66 -36.90 -7.95
CA ASP A 264 40.75 -37.55 -8.70
C ASP A 264 42.16 -36.94 -8.80
N ASP A 265 43.09 -37.43 -7.98
CA ASP A 265 44.42 -37.89 -8.43
C ASP A 265 45.07 -38.83 -7.38
N PRO A 266 45.40 -40.11 -7.68
CA PRO A 266 45.89 -41.06 -6.67
C PRO A 266 47.41 -41.26 -6.73
N LEU A 267 48.22 -40.49 -6.00
CA LEU A 267 49.64 -40.85 -5.77
C LEU A 267 50.22 -40.27 -4.47
N HIS A 268 50.59 -41.19 -3.56
CA HIS A 268 51.68 -41.14 -2.56
C HIS A 268 51.82 -39.96 -1.57
N GLY A 269 51.83 -40.31 -0.27
CA GLY A 269 52.74 -39.67 0.69
C GLY A 269 52.12 -39.29 2.03
N SER A 270 52.34 -40.14 3.04
CA SER A 270 52.31 -39.73 4.45
C SER A 270 53.25 -38.54 4.64
N ASP A 271 52.71 -37.38 5.04
CA ASP A 271 53.49 -36.35 5.70
C ASP A 271 52.61 -35.59 6.70
N SER A 272 52.97 -35.75 7.97
CA SER A 272 52.53 -34.93 9.08
C SER A 272 52.91 -33.47 8.81
N ILE A 273 51.91 -32.62 8.50
CA ILE A 273 52.12 -31.20 8.26
C ILE A 273 52.45 -30.50 9.58
N SER A 274 53.74 -30.49 9.91
CA SER A 274 54.37 -29.49 10.76
C SER A 274 54.03 -28.07 10.22
N PRO A 275 53.67 -27.09 11.07
CA PRO A 275 53.37 -25.75 10.61
C PRO A 275 54.64 -25.13 10.02
N LYS A 276 54.65 -24.95 8.68
CA LYS A 276 55.74 -24.25 7.97
C LYS A 276 56.07 -22.94 8.70
N PRO A 277 57.36 -22.65 8.98
CA PRO A 277 57.75 -21.44 9.71
C PRO A 277 57.31 -20.21 8.94
N ARG A 278 56.65 -19.28 9.65
CA ARG A 278 56.21 -18.00 9.08
C ARG A 278 57.42 -17.27 8.49
N PRO A 279 57.38 -16.80 7.23
CA PRO A 279 58.45 -15.97 6.72
C PRO A 279 58.56 -14.70 7.60
N SER A 280 59.79 -14.38 7.99
CA SER A 280 60.07 -13.19 8.80
C SER A 280 59.74 -11.93 7.99
N HIS A 281 59.28 -10.88 8.67
CA HIS A 281 58.97 -9.59 8.05
C HIS A 281 59.76 -8.49 8.75
N CYS A 282 60.22 -7.51 7.99
CA CYS A 282 61.05 -6.44 8.52
C CYS A 282 60.20 -5.52 9.38
N SER A 283 60.66 -5.22 10.60
CA SER A 283 59.92 -4.38 11.54
C SER A 283 59.78 -2.92 11.09
N PHE A 284 60.61 -2.47 10.13
CA PHE A 284 60.62 -1.10 9.63
C PHE A 284 59.74 -0.89 8.39
N CYS A 285 59.91 -1.67 7.32
CA CYS A 285 59.10 -1.58 6.09
C CYS A 285 57.90 -2.53 6.04
N GLY A 286 57.91 -3.64 6.78
CA GLY A 286 56.84 -4.63 6.77
C GLY A 286 56.92 -5.68 5.66
N HIS A 287 57.90 -5.60 4.75
CA HIS A 287 58.11 -6.57 3.67
C HIS A 287 58.82 -7.86 4.14
N PRO A 288 58.72 -8.97 3.39
CA PRO A 288 59.40 -10.22 3.71
C PRO A 288 60.92 -10.06 3.86
N GLY A 289 61.51 -10.73 4.85
CA GLY A 289 62.93 -10.61 5.24
C GLY A 289 63.12 -9.97 6.61
N SER A 290 64.28 -10.18 7.25
CA SER A 290 64.55 -9.56 8.55
C SER A 290 65.04 -8.12 8.39
N LYS A 291 64.91 -7.31 9.45
CA LYS A 291 65.49 -5.96 9.47
C LYS A 291 66.99 -5.99 9.14
N ARG A 292 67.73 -6.95 9.70
CA ARG A 292 69.19 -7.07 9.46
C ARG A 292 69.50 -7.37 8.00
N ASP A 293 68.68 -8.17 7.34
CA ASP A 293 68.87 -8.51 5.92
C ASP A 293 68.64 -7.30 5.04
N HIS A 294 67.58 -6.52 5.31
CA HIS A 294 67.30 -5.30 4.55
C HIS A 294 68.30 -4.15 4.79
N PHE A 295 69.07 -4.19 5.89
CA PHE A 295 70.20 -3.29 6.12
C PHE A 295 71.47 -3.73 5.36
N LYS A 296 71.59 -5.02 5.03
CA LYS A 296 72.77 -5.58 4.33
C LYS A 296 72.54 -5.68 2.82
N PHE A 297 71.30 -5.92 2.40
CA PHE A 297 70.84 -6.01 1.02
C PHE A 297 69.62 -5.10 0.87
N SER A 298 69.56 -4.26 -0.17
CA SER A 298 68.42 -3.38 -0.39
C SER A 298 67.10 -4.17 -0.46
N CYS A 299 66.04 -3.67 0.19
CA CYS A 299 64.73 -4.32 0.16
C CYS A 299 64.13 -4.23 -1.25
N ALA A 300 63.85 -5.38 -1.88
CA ALA A 300 63.32 -5.44 -3.25
C ALA A 300 61.97 -4.72 -3.44
N ASP A 301 61.16 -4.66 -2.38
CA ASP A 301 59.83 -4.04 -2.39
C ASP A 301 59.85 -2.57 -1.94
N CYS A 302 61.00 -2.05 -1.46
CA CYS A 302 61.16 -0.62 -1.16
C CYS A 302 61.78 0.07 -2.38
N ILE A 303 61.11 1.10 -2.89
CA ILE A 303 61.70 1.99 -3.90
C ILE A 303 62.71 2.91 -3.20
N THR A 304 63.90 2.38 -2.90
CA THR A 304 65.05 3.13 -2.39
C THR A 304 66.09 3.17 -3.50
N GLY A 305 66.47 4.36 -3.98
CA GLY A 305 67.52 4.49 -4.99
C GLY A 305 68.83 3.90 -4.47
N ASP A 306 69.28 2.82 -5.11
CA ASP A 306 70.57 2.11 -5.08
C ASP A 306 71.39 2.05 -3.77
N GLY A 307 70.77 2.27 -2.62
CA GLY A 307 71.39 2.23 -1.29
C GLY A 307 70.75 1.21 -0.34
N PRO A 308 71.51 0.62 0.59
CA PRO A 308 70.97 -0.28 1.60
C PRO A 308 70.05 0.48 2.56
N GLY A 309 68.79 0.08 2.65
CA GLY A 309 67.80 0.72 3.51
C GLY A 309 66.36 0.27 3.26
N CYS A 310 65.47 0.69 4.16
CA CYS A 310 64.04 0.46 4.08
C CYS A 310 63.29 1.78 4.28
N LEU A 311 62.14 1.92 3.62
CA LEU A 311 61.19 2.98 3.95
C LEU A 311 60.34 2.58 5.16
N LYS A 312 59.93 3.55 5.97
CA LYS A 312 59.03 3.31 7.10
C LYS A 312 57.67 2.88 6.55
N LYS A 313 57.13 1.78 7.08
CA LYS A 313 55.81 1.29 6.69
C LYS A 313 54.73 2.39 6.85
N PRO A 314 53.85 2.59 5.85
CA PRO A 314 52.76 3.55 5.94
C PRO A 314 51.72 3.14 7.00
N TYR A 315 50.91 4.10 7.44
CA TYR A 315 49.82 3.85 8.38
C TYR A 315 48.83 2.83 7.78
N LYS A 316 48.50 1.76 8.53
CA LYS A 316 47.69 0.60 8.08
C LYS A 316 48.31 -0.26 6.95
N PHE A 317 49.64 -0.35 6.87
CA PHE A 317 50.31 -1.26 5.94
C PHE A 317 49.79 -2.71 6.03
N LYS A 318 49.44 -3.29 4.89
CA LYS A 318 49.08 -4.71 4.73
C LYS A 318 50.16 -5.37 3.87
N CYS A 319 50.75 -6.45 4.36
CA CYS A 319 51.66 -7.26 3.56
C CYS A 319 50.86 -8.09 2.55
N ASP A 320 51.33 -8.11 1.30
CA ASP A 320 50.72 -8.84 0.17
C ASP A 320 51.43 -10.16 -0.15
N CYS A 321 52.42 -10.57 0.65
CA CYS A 321 53.05 -11.87 0.48
C CYS A 321 52.03 -13.01 0.67
N SER A 322 52.22 -14.10 -0.09
CA SER A 322 51.29 -15.24 -0.12
C SER A 322 50.94 -15.77 1.28
N SER A 323 51.94 -15.95 2.16
CA SER A 323 51.70 -16.45 3.52
C SER A 323 50.86 -15.50 4.38
N CYS A 324 51.10 -14.19 4.31
CA CYS A 324 50.34 -13.21 5.09
C CYS A 324 48.92 -13.03 4.55
N ASN A 325 48.75 -13.13 3.23
CA ASN A 325 47.43 -13.12 2.60
C ASN A 325 46.62 -14.37 3.02
N MET A 326 47.23 -15.56 2.95
CA MET A 326 46.59 -16.81 3.39
C MET A 326 46.27 -16.82 4.88
N ASP A 327 47.17 -16.32 5.74
CA ASP A 327 46.90 -16.17 7.18
C ASP A 327 45.76 -15.16 7.47
N ARG A 328 45.67 -14.08 6.68
CA ARG A 328 44.56 -13.11 6.78
C ARG A 328 43.24 -13.76 6.37
N LYS A 329 43.19 -14.46 5.23
CA LYS A 329 42.02 -15.23 4.78
C LYS A 329 41.59 -16.28 5.81
N ARG A 330 42.54 -17.04 6.38
CA ARG A 330 42.27 -18.01 7.47
C ARG A 330 41.71 -17.34 8.72
N LYS A 331 42.25 -16.19 9.13
CA LYS A 331 41.73 -15.43 10.28
C LYS A 331 40.32 -14.89 10.01
N GLU A 332 40.05 -14.43 8.80
CA GLU A 332 38.72 -14.00 8.36
C GLU A 332 37.74 -15.16 8.35
N GLN A 333 38.14 -16.32 7.83
CA GLN A 333 37.35 -17.55 7.86
C GLN A 333 37.03 -18.01 9.29
N LYS A 334 38.02 -18.05 10.19
CA LYS A 334 37.79 -18.36 11.61
C LYS A 334 36.86 -17.37 12.31
N LYS A 335 36.95 -16.08 11.96
CA LYS A 335 36.01 -15.07 12.48
C LYS A 335 34.60 -15.32 11.98
N HIS A 336 34.46 -15.68 10.70
CA HIS A 336 33.17 -16.00 10.10
C HIS A 336 32.55 -17.26 10.72
N GLU A 337 33.32 -18.33 10.90
CA GLU A 337 32.91 -19.55 11.59
C GLU A 337 32.51 -19.27 13.04
N SER A 338 33.34 -18.55 13.80
CA SER A 338 33.02 -18.18 15.18
C SER A 338 31.77 -17.31 15.28
N TRP A 339 31.54 -16.42 14.31
CA TRP A 339 30.31 -15.65 14.24
C TRP A 339 29.09 -16.53 13.94
N ARG A 340 29.18 -17.45 12.96
CA ARG A 340 28.10 -18.40 12.64
C ARG A 340 27.74 -19.26 13.85
N ILE A 341 28.72 -19.80 14.56
CA ILE A 341 28.51 -20.58 15.77
C ILE A 341 27.70 -19.79 16.81
N LYS A 342 28.07 -18.51 17.05
CA LYS A 342 27.31 -17.64 17.98
C LYS A 342 25.87 -17.39 17.55
N VAL A 343 25.60 -17.34 16.24
CA VAL A 343 24.24 -17.21 15.72
C VAL A 343 23.47 -18.50 15.95
N CYS A 344 24.05 -19.66 15.61
CA CYS A 344 23.45 -20.97 15.85
C CYS A 344 23.16 -21.21 17.34
N GLU A 345 24.11 -20.88 18.24
CA GLU A 345 23.93 -20.98 19.69
C GLU A 345 22.72 -20.18 20.18
N ARG A 346 22.49 -18.98 19.64
CA ARG A 346 21.30 -18.18 19.98
C ARG A 346 20.01 -18.82 19.49
N ILE A 347 20.04 -19.40 18.29
CA ILE A 347 18.90 -20.13 17.73
C ILE A 347 18.54 -21.33 18.60
N THR A 348 19.53 -22.13 19.01
CA THR A 348 19.33 -23.32 19.86
C THR A 348 18.82 -22.96 21.27
N LEU A 349 19.08 -21.74 21.75
CA LEU A 349 18.56 -21.25 23.03
C LEU A 349 17.07 -20.88 22.99
N GLU A 350 16.50 -20.65 21.80
CA GLU A 350 15.10 -20.24 21.66
C GLU A 350 14.17 -21.47 21.70
N PRO A 351 13.25 -21.55 22.68
CA PRO A 351 12.38 -22.71 22.82
C PRO A 351 11.38 -22.79 21.65
N LYS A 352 11.21 -24.00 21.08
CA LYS A 352 10.27 -24.28 19.98
C LYS A 352 10.57 -23.50 18.69
N PHE A 353 11.85 -23.23 18.42
CA PHE A 353 12.29 -22.66 17.16
C PHE A 353 12.76 -23.75 16.17
N PRO A 354 12.44 -23.65 14.87
CA PRO A 354 11.53 -22.70 14.25
C PRO A 354 10.06 -23.11 14.47
N ASN A 355 9.15 -22.13 14.45
CA ASN A 355 7.73 -22.43 14.57
C ASN A 355 7.16 -22.96 13.23
N ASP A 356 6.91 -24.27 13.19
CA ASP A 356 6.38 -24.98 12.03
C ASP A 356 4.98 -24.52 11.60
N GLU A 357 4.15 -24.02 12.53
CA GLU A 357 2.82 -23.51 12.20
C GLU A 357 2.91 -22.22 11.39
N ILE A 358 3.84 -21.32 11.76
CA ILE A 358 4.10 -20.08 11.03
C ILE A 358 4.65 -20.38 9.63
N ILE A 359 5.59 -21.33 9.51
CA ILE A 359 6.14 -21.76 8.21
C ILE A 359 5.02 -22.30 7.31
N LYS A 360 4.20 -23.23 7.81
CA LYS A 360 3.09 -23.81 7.04
C LYS A 360 2.07 -22.77 6.61
N MET A 361 1.81 -21.78 7.46
CA MET A 361 0.91 -20.68 7.15
C MET A 361 1.44 -19.81 6.01
N TYR A 362 2.70 -19.35 6.08
CA TYR A 362 3.28 -18.56 4.99
C TYR A 362 3.46 -19.33 3.70
N LEU A 363 3.63 -20.66 3.73
CA LEU A 363 3.74 -21.51 2.53
C LEU A 363 2.39 -22.04 2.01
N SER A 364 1.29 -21.78 2.71
CA SER A 364 -0.04 -22.16 2.24
C SER A 364 -0.41 -21.36 1.00
N ASN A 365 -1.21 -21.96 0.11
CA ASN A 365 -1.83 -21.29 -1.04
C ASN A 365 -3.37 -21.41 -0.99
N ASN A 366 -3.93 -21.50 0.22
CA ASN A 366 -5.37 -21.69 0.42
C ASN A 366 -5.91 -20.66 1.41
N HIS A 367 -5.97 -19.41 0.96
CA HIS A 367 -6.38 -18.26 1.75
C HIS A 367 -7.79 -17.75 1.40
N GLY A 368 -8.41 -18.24 0.33
CA GLY A 368 -9.78 -17.92 -0.08
C GLY A 368 -10.79 -19.06 0.14
N TYR A 369 -12.08 -18.79 -0.09
CA TYR A 369 -13.16 -19.79 0.03
C TYR A 369 -13.52 -20.49 -1.29
N PHE A 370 -12.81 -20.19 -2.38
CA PHE A 370 -13.06 -20.79 -3.70
C PHE A 370 -12.36 -22.16 -3.84
N ASP A 371 -12.96 -23.04 -4.64
CA ASP A 371 -12.35 -24.32 -4.99
C ASP A 371 -11.28 -24.12 -6.07
N GLY A 372 -10.28 -25.01 -6.10
CA GLY A 372 -9.15 -24.93 -7.05
C GLY A 372 -9.53 -25.12 -8.52
N SER A 373 -10.80 -25.40 -8.84
CA SER A 373 -11.30 -25.58 -10.20
C SER A 373 -12.07 -24.36 -10.74
N SER A 374 -12.65 -23.54 -9.87
CA SER A 374 -13.57 -22.46 -10.25
C SER A 374 -12.99 -21.06 -10.05
N GLY A 375 -11.86 -20.92 -9.35
CA GLY A 375 -11.22 -19.62 -9.11
C GLY A 375 -12.10 -18.62 -8.34
N PRO A 376 -11.57 -17.45 -7.98
CA PRO A 376 -12.38 -16.37 -7.41
C PRO A 376 -13.25 -15.75 -8.51
N HIS A 377 -14.54 -15.59 -8.24
CA HIS A 377 -15.44 -14.83 -9.12
C HIS A 377 -15.20 -13.33 -8.93
N ILE A 378 -14.38 -12.73 -9.79
CA ILE A 378 -14.05 -11.30 -9.77
C ILE A 378 -14.72 -10.63 -10.97
N SER A 379 -15.73 -9.81 -10.70
CA SER A 379 -16.43 -8.99 -11.69
C SER A 379 -16.61 -7.57 -11.15
N TRP A 380 -16.56 -6.59 -12.05
CA TRP A 380 -16.83 -5.19 -11.74
C TRP A 380 -18.16 -4.80 -12.36
N ASP A 381 -19.09 -4.37 -11.51
CA ASP A 381 -20.45 -4.01 -11.92
C ASP A 381 -20.63 -2.49 -11.99
N ARG A 382 -21.74 -2.05 -12.58
CA ARG A 382 -22.15 -0.64 -12.55
C ARG A 382 -22.54 -0.21 -11.11
N PRO A 383 -22.17 0.99 -10.65
CA PRO A 383 -22.60 1.52 -9.37
C PRO A 383 -24.14 1.62 -9.27
N ARG A 384 -24.69 1.18 -8.13
CA ARG A 384 -26.10 1.35 -7.76
C ARG A 384 -26.33 2.79 -7.26
N SER A 385 -26.27 3.75 -8.17
CA SER A 385 -26.18 5.19 -7.92
C SER A 385 -27.21 5.74 -6.92
N GLU A 386 -28.50 5.40 -7.06
CA GLU A 386 -29.56 5.88 -6.15
C GLU A 386 -29.37 5.36 -4.72
N MET A 387 -29.10 4.06 -4.58
CA MET A 387 -28.87 3.43 -3.27
C MET A 387 -27.61 3.98 -2.61
N LEU A 388 -26.56 4.22 -3.40
CA LEU A 388 -25.31 4.83 -2.94
C LEU A 388 -25.51 6.26 -2.44
N VAL A 389 -26.34 7.04 -3.15
CA VAL A 389 -26.70 8.41 -2.74
C VAL A 389 -27.44 8.40 -1.42
N ASP A 390 -28.45 7.55 -1.25
CA ASP A 390 -29.19 7.42 0.00
C ASP A 390 -28.29 6.95 1.16
N PHE A 391 -27.41 5.98 0.90
CA PHE A 391 -26.44 5.46 1.87
C PHE A 391 -25.49 6.54 2.36
N LEU A 392 -24.85 7.29 1.45
CA LEU A 392 -23.90 8.34 1.82
C LEU A 392 -24.62 9.55 2.44
N ALA A 393 -25.82 9.91 1.99
CA ALA A 393 -26.61 10.94 2.64
C ALA A 393 -26.93 10.58 4.10
N PHE A 394 -27.28 9.32 4.38
CA PHE A 394 -27.56 8.84 5.74
C PHE A 394 -26.29 8.74 6.62
N HIS A 395 -25.21 8.14 6.11
CA HIS A 395 -24.01 7.88 6.91
C HIS A 395 -23.10 9.11 7.04
N GLN A 396 -22.94 9.90 5.98
CA GLN A 396 -22.02 11.04 5.90
C GLN A 396 -22.71 12.40 6.03
N HIS A 397 -24.03 12.48 5.90
CA HIS A 397 -24.78 13.75 5.78
C HIS A 397 -24.32 14.61 4.61
N TRP A 398 -23.91 13.96 3.53
CA TRP A 398 -23.59 14.66 2.29
C TRP A 398 -24.85 14.95 1.50
N GLU A 399 -24.90 16.13 0.88
CA GLU A 399 -25.97 16.48 -0.05
C GLU A 399 -25.97 15.49 -1.23
N PRO A 400 -27.15 14.99 -1.66
CA PRO A 400 -27.26 14.08 -2.80
C PRO A 400 -26.54 14.57 -4.07
N SER A 401 -26.57 15.88 -4.29
CA SER A 401 -25.95 16.52 -5.44
C SER A 401 -24.41 16.48 -5.38
N PHE A 402 -23.84 16.65 -4.18
CA PHE A 402 -22.41 16.48 -3.94
C PHE A 402 -21.97 15.03 -4.20
N ILE A 403 -22.73 14.04 -3.71
CA ILE A 403 -22.41 12.61 -3.89
C ILE A 403 -22.34 12.28 -5.38
N ARG A 404 -23.38 12.65 -6.14
CA ARG A 404 -23.44 12.39 -7.58
C ARG A 404 -22.30 13.07 -8.33
N GLN A 405 -21.98 14.30 -7.96
CA GLN A 405 -20.87 15.03 -8.54
C GLN A 405 -19.52 14.34 -8.30
N LYS A 406 -19.30 13.76 -7.11
CA LYS A 406 -18.07 13.02 -6.82
C LYS A 406 -18.04 11.61 -7.42
N LEU A 407 -19.20 11.01 -7.69
CA LEU A 407 -19.32 9.72 -8.38
C LEU A 407 -19.10 9.84 -9.89
N LEU A 408 -19.37 11.02 -10.45
CA LEU A 408 -19.37 11.25 -11.89
C LEU A 408 -18.08 10.83 -12.62
N PRO A 409 -16.85 11.10 -12.12
CA PRO A 409 -15.63 10.62 -12.78
C PRO A 409 -15.59 9.10 -12.96
N MET A 410 -16.11 8.34 -11.98
CA MET A 410 -16.23 6.89 -12.12
C MET A 410 -17.26 6.51 -13.18
N MET A 411 -18.41 7.20 -13.22
CA MET A 411 -19.46 6.92 -14.21
C MET A 411 -19.00 7.22 -15.64
N SER A 412 -18.31 8.32 -15.86
CA SER A 412 -17.77 8.68 -17.19
C SER A 412 -16.67 7.72 -17.63
N THR A 413 -15.79 7.27 -16.72
CA THR A 413 -14.82 6.22 -17.03
C THR A 413 -15.48 4.89 -17.40
N ILE A 414 -16.54 4.45 -16.68
CA ILE A 414 -17.29 3.23 -17.04
C ILE A 414 -17.90 3.37 -18.43
N TYR A 415 -18.57 4.50 -18.68
CA TYR A 415 -19.18 4.79 -19.96
C TYR A 415 -18.17 4.70 -21.11
N LEU A 416 -17.00 5.33 -20.97
CA LEU A 416 -15.97 5.30 -22.00
C LEU A 416 -15.41 3.89 -22.22
N ARG A 417 -15.28 3.07 -21.17
CA ARG A 417 -14.87 1.66 -21.29
C ARG A 417 -15.90 0.84 -22.07
N ASP A 418 -17.19 1.05 -21.84
CA ASP A 418 -18.25 0.35 -22.56
C ASP A 418 -18.30 0.78 -24.03
N MET A 419 -18.18 2.08 -24.29
CA MET A 419 -18.10 2.61 -25.66
C MET A 419 -16.90 2.03 -26.41
N ALA A 420 -15.72 1.98 -25.78
CA ALA A 420 -14.51 1.40 -26.38
C ALA A 420 -14.65 -0.11 -26.69
N THR A 421 -15.54 -0.82 -25.98
CA THR A 421 -15.83 -2.23 -26.23
C THR A 421 -17.03 -2.45 -27.17
N ASN A 422 -17.63 -1.38 -27.70
CA ASN A 422 -18.85 -1.40 -28.52
C ASN A 422 -20.05 -2.08 -27.82
N THR A 423 -20.16 -1.92 -26.50
CA THR A 423 -21.21 -2.58 -25.71
C THR A 423 -22.39 -1.69 -25.35
N ALA A 424 -22.36 -0.39 -25.66
CA ALA A 424 -23.37 0.57 -25.23
C ALA A 424 -23.91 1.46 -26.36
N ASP A 425 -25.25 1.59 -26.40
CA ASP A 425 -26.01 2.64 -27.09
C ASP A 425 -26.58 3.69 -26.09
N GLU A 426 -26.11 3.66 -24.84
CA GLU A 426 -26.70 4.42 -23.73
C GLU A 426 -26.13 5.85 -23.62
N LEU A 427 -26.81 6.70 -22.85
CA LEU A 427 -26.34 8.04 -22.47
C LEU A 427 -25.59 7.97 -21.13
N LEU A 428 -24.59 8.83 -20.93
CA LEU A 428 -23.96 9.00 -19.61
C LEU A 428 -25.00 9.48 -18.60
N CYS A 429 -25.21 8.70 -17.53
CA CYS A 429 -26.23 8.95 -16.50
C CYS A 429 -27.65 9.11 -17.09
N ASP A 430 -27.97 8.43 -18.20
CA ASP A 430 -29.24 8.52 -18.94
C ASP A 430 -29.61 9.93 -19.44
N GLN A 431 -28.66 10.87 -19.42
CA GLN A 431 -28.94 12.29 -19.64
C GLN A 431 -27.93 13.02 -20.51
N TYR A 432 -26.70 12.51 -20.64
CA TYR A 432 -25.63 13.22 -21.31
C TYR A 432 -25.06 12.41 -22.48
N GLU A 433 -24.92 13.07 -23.62
CA GLU A 433 -24.22 12.54 -24.79
C GLU A 433 -22.80 13.11 -24.86
N PHE A 434 -21.88 12.36 -25.47
CA PHE A 434 -20.56 12.88 -25.79
C PHE A 434 -20.69 14.02 -26.81
N ASP A 435 -20.12 15.20 -26.52
CA ASP A 435 -20.15 16.36 -27.41
C ASP A 435 -18.83 16.56 -28.12
N SER A 436 -17.75 16.74 -27.36
CA SER A 436 -16.42 17.02 -27.92
C SER A 436 -15.30 16.90 -26.89
N VAL A 437 -14.06 16.74 -27.37
CA VAL A 437 -12.87 17.01 -26.56
C VAL A 437 -12.67 18.52 -26.47
N HIS A 438 -12.74 19.08 -25.26
CA HIS A 438 -12.65 20.52 -25.06
C HIS A 438 -11.20 21.02 -25.15
N ARG A 439 -10.28 20.35 -24.44
CA ARG A 439 -8.84 20.68 -24.43
C ARG A 439 -8.00 19.55 -23.87
N VAL A 440 -6.70 19.60 -24.15
CA VAL A 440 -5.70 18.84 -23.40
C VAL A 440 -5.36 19.58 -22.12
N LYS A 441 -5.34 18.86 -21.00
CA LYS A 441 -4.98 19.37 -19.67
C LYS A 441 -3.80 18.57 -19.14
N THR A 442 -2.76 19.25 -18.69
CA THR A 442 -1.63 18.60 -18.03
C THR A 442 -1.79 18.72 -16.52
N ARG A 443 -1.84 17.58 -15.83
CA ARG A 443 -1.81 17.51 -14.36
C ARG A 443 -0.70 16.59 -13.91
N TYR A 444 0.12 17.08 -12.98
CA TYR A 444 1.20 16.31 -12.36
C TYR A 444 2.18 15.68 -13.37
N GLY A 445 2.35 16.30 -14.55
CA GLY A 445 3.18 15.78 -15.64
C GLY A 445 2.45 14.91 -16.67
N TYR A 446 1.19 14.56 -16.43
CA TYR A 446 0.40 13.68 -17.29
C TYR A 446 -0.65 14.47 -18.07
N GLN A 447 -0.85 14.08 -19.33
CA GLN A 447 -1.86 14.68 -20.19
C GLN A 447 -3.17 13.92 -20.08
N LEU A 448 -4.26 14.67 -19.93
CA LEU A 448 -5.63 14.21 -19.87
C LEU A 448 -6.45 15.00 -20.88
N PHE A 449 -7.53 14.41 -21.38
CA PHE A 449 -8.54 15.15 -22.12
C PHE A 449 -9.60 15.70 -21.16
N VAL A 450 -9.93 16.97 -21.34
CA VAL A 450 -11.16 17.51 -20.75
C VAL A 450 -12.27 17.21 -21.72
N VAL A 451 -13.12 16.25 -21.37
CA VAL A 451 -14.27 15.85 -22.19
C VAL A 451 -15.46 16.74 -21.86
N LYS A 452 -16.15 17.18 -22.91
CA LYS A 452 -17.39 17.94 -22.82
C LYS A 452 -18.56 17.03 -23.13
N TRP A 453 -19.50 16.98 -22.20
CA TRP A 453 -20.73 16.21 -22.30
C TRP A 453 -21.90 17.17 -22.42
N LYS A 454 -22.84 16.90 -23.33
CA LYS A 454 -24.01 17.73 -23.58
C LYS A 454 -25.25 17.06 -23.03
N LYS A 455 -26.10 17.82 -22.33
CA LYS A 455 -27.39 17.32 -21.86
C LYS A 455 -28.30 17.03 -23.06
N ALA A 456 -28.80 15.80 -23.16
CA ALA A 456 -29.76 15.41 -24.17
C ALA A 456 -31.07 16.21 -24.00
N ALA A 457 -31.64 16.70 -25.10
CA ALA A 457 -32.93 17.39 -25.08
C ALA A 457 -34.03 16.37 -24.78
N HIS A 458 -34.80 16.60 -23.70
CA HIS A 458 -35.75 15.66 -23.10
C HIS A 458 -36.59 14.83 -24.09
N MET A 459 -36.64 13.51 -23.84
CA MET A 459 -37.84 12.72 -24.08
C MET A 459 -38.98 13.30 -23.22
N THR A 460 -40.04 13.70 -23.91
CA THR A 460 -41.16 14.53 -23.44
C THR A 460 -41.93 13.93 -22.26
N GLY A 461 -42.17 14.72 -21.20
CA GLY A 461 -43.24 14.43 -20.24
C GLY A 461 -43.09 15.06 -18.85
N GLY A 462 -43.15 16.39 -18.73
CA GLY A 462 -43.33 17.03 -17.42
C GLY A 462 -43.06 18.54 -17.38
N ALA A 463 -44.13 19.31 -17.55
CA ALA A 463 -44.33 20.74 -17.23
C ALA A 463 -43.10 21.67 -17.16
N VAL A 464 -43.04 22.59 -18.13
CA VAL A 464 -42.30 23.85 -18.03
C VAL A 464 -42.76 24.59 -16.77
N CYS A 465 -41.82 24.96 -15.90
CA CYS A 465 -42.05 25.92 -14.82
C CYS A 465 -41.00 27.01 -14.94
N GLU A 466 -41.44 28.20 -15.33
CA GLU A 466 -40.64 29.42 -15.28
C GLU A 466 -40.22 29.69 -13.83
N ILE A 467 -38.93 29.93 -13.58
CA ILE A 467 -38.45 30.37 -12.28
C ILE A 467 -38.21 31.89 -12.38
N SER A 468 -38.98 32.64 -11.60
CA SER A 468 -38.74 34.07 -11.36
C SER A 468 -37.43 34.30 -10.61
N ASP A 469 -36.66 35.27 -11.10
CA ASP A 469 -35.61 35.96 -10.37
C ASP A 469 -36.19 36.58 -9.10
N ASP A 470 -35.92 36.01 -7.92
CA ASP A 470 -35.90 36.75 -6.66
C ASP A 470 -35.39 35.84 -5.52
N LEU A 471 -34.13 36.04 -5.11
CA LEU A 471 -33.65 36.03 -3.71
C LEU A 471 -32.11 36.08 -3.68
N ALA A 472 -31.58 37.25 -4.03
CA ALA A 472 -30.27 37.68 -3.56
C ALA A 472 -30.37 37.97 -2.05
N GLY A 473 -29.77 37.12 -1.21
CA GLY A 473 -29.77 37.28 0.24
C GLY A 473 -28.53 36.67 0.89
N SER A 474 -27.55 37.54 1.18
CA SER A 474 -26.33 37.38 1.97
C SER A 474 -26.16 36.09 2.80
N ARG A 475 -25.08 35.35 2.53
CA ARG A 475 -24.30 34.67 3.59
C ARG A 475 -22.80 34.90 3.36
N GLN A 476 -22.19 35.51 4.37
CA GLN A 476 -20.81 35.97 4.41
C GLN A 476 -19.83 34.78 4.32
N HIS A 477 -18.83 34.89 3.45
CA HIS A 477 -17.62 34.08 3.52
C HIS A 477 -16.77 34.60 4.69
N GLU A 478 -16.61 33.82 5.75
CA GLU A 478 -15.46 33.98 6.65
C GLU A 478 -14.23 33.44 5.92
N VAL A 479 -13.34 34.35 5.54
CA VAL A 479 -12.01 34.04 5.03
C VAL A 479 -11.16 33.63 6.24
N ILE A 480 -10.89 32.34 6.37
CA ILE A 480 -9.81 31.85 7.25
C ILE A 480 -8.60 31.66 6.36
N ASP A 481 -7.60 32.54 6.53
CA ASP A 481 -6.24 32.31 6.04
C ASP A 481 -5.71 31.03 6.71
N VAL A 482 -5.48 29.97 5.92
CA VAL A 482 -4.77 28.78 6.38
C VAL A 482 -3.48 28.68 5.58
N ASP A 483 -2.41 29.03 6.30
CA ASP A 483 -1.01 28.88 5.95
C ASP A 483 -0.65 27.43 5.59
N ASP A 484 0.32 27.28 4.69
CA ASP A 484 0.79 26.03 4.10
C ASP A 484 1.21 24.97 5.14
N GLN A 485 0.55 23.80 5.13
CA GLN A 485 1.18 22.45 5.20
C GLN A 485 0.13 21.31 5.30
N ASP A 486 0.14 20.43 4.29
CA ASP A 486 -0.45 19.09 4.23
C ASP A 486 -1.94 18.93 4.61
N ASP A 487 -2.82 19.34 3.69
CA ASP A 487 -4.25 19.02 3.78
C ASP A 487 -4.51 17.57 3.30
N ILE A 488 -4.59 16.63 4.26
CA ILE A 488 -4.92 15.20 4.07
C ILE A 488 -6.44 15.04 3.87
N LEU A 489 -7.05 15.88 3.05
CA LEU A 489 -8.40 15.68 2.57
C LEU A 489 -8.29 15.29 1.10
N GLU A 490 -8.31 13.98 0.88
CA GLU A 490 -8.32 13.31 -0.43
C GLU A 490 -9.62 13.60 -1.21
N GLU A 491 -10.10 14.84 -1.23
CA GLU A 491 -11.25 15.22 -2.03
C GLU A 491 -10.86 15.24 -3.51
N SER A 492 -11.61 14.51 -4.32
CA SER A 492 -11.52 14.59 -5.78
C SER A 492 -11.96 15.98 -6.25
N GLU A 493 -11.32 16.54 -7.27
CA GLU A 493 -11.75 17.84 -7.83
C GLU A 493 -13.17 17.76 -8.40
N VAL A 494 -13.90 18.86 -8.27
CA VAL A 494 -15.33 19.00 -8.56
C VAL A 494 -15.52 19.13 -10.09
N PRO A 495 -16.22 18.19 -10.78
CA PRO A 495 -16.62 18.35 -12.18
C PRO A 495 -17.34 19.67 -12.42
N GLN A 496 -16.98 20.38 -13.49
CA GLN A 496 -17.49 21.71 -13.79
C GLN A 496 -18.73 21.63 -14.68
N ILE A 497 -19.76 22.41 -14.33
CA ILE A 497 -20.98 22.55 -15.12
C ILE A 497 -20.97 23.94 -15.76
N GLN A 498 -21.22 24.00 -17.07
CA GLN A 498 -21.31 25.25 -17.83
C GLN A 498 -22.65 25.30 -18.57
N ALA A 499 -23.40 26.40 -18.44
CA ALA A 499 -24.57 26.66 -19.28
C ALA A 499 -24.17 27.66 -20.38
N VAL A 500 -24.38 27.28 -21.64
CA VAL A 500 -24.18 28.16 -22.80
C VAL A 500 -25.46 28.09 -23.63
N ASP A 501 -26.09 29.24 -23.86
CA ASP A 501 -27.28 29.39 -24.71
C ASP A 501 -28.44 28.43 -24.37
N GLY A 502 -28.70 28.22 -23.07
CA GLY A 502 -29.77 27.33 -22.59
C GLY A 502 -29.44 25.82 -22.64
N THR A 503 -28.27 25.44 -23.15
CA THR A 503 -27.77 24.05 -23.16
C THR A 503 -26.78 23.83 -22.02
N TRP A 504 -26.96 22.73 -21.30
CA TRP A 504 -26.14 22.38 -20.14
C TRP A 504 -25.00 21.45 -20.56
N PHE A 505 -23.78 21.83 -20.19
CA PHE A 505 -22.58 21.06 -20.43
C PHE A 505 -21.91 20.64 -19.14
N LEU A 506 -21.36 19.44 -19.16
CA LEU A 506 -20.61 18.86 -18.07
C LEU A 506 -19.17 18.58 -18.55
N LEU A 507 -18.20 18.83 -17.68
CA LEU A 507 -16.78 18.61 -17.96
C LEU A 507 -16.18 17.57 -17.03
N THR A 508 -15.53 16.56 -17.60
CA THR A 508 -14.74 15.56 -16.86
C THR A 508 -13.31 15.50 -17.39
N ASP A 509 -12.37 15.11 -16.51
CA ASP A 509 -10.97 14.89 -16.87
C ASP A 509 -10.77 13.39 -17.12
N GLU A 510 -10.46 13.00 -18.34
CA GLU A 510 -10.42 11.61 -18.79
C GLU A 510 -9.06 11.22 -19.37
N ASP A 511 -8.78 9.93 -19.34
CA ASP A 511 -7.58 9.38 -19.97
C ASP A 511 -7.62 9.50 -21.50
N ILE A 512 -6.48 9.86 -22.09
CA ILE A 512 -6.36 10.09 -23.53
C ILE A 512 -6.56 8.80 -24.30
N GLU A 513 -5.94 7.69 -23.87
CA GLU A 513 -6.03 6.41 -24.58
C GLU A 513 -7.46 5.88 -24.52
N LEU A 514 -8.11 6.00 -23.36
CA LEU A 514 -9.50 5.58 -23.18
C LEU A 514 -10.46 6.37 -24.07
N VAL A 515 -10.36 7.71 -24.11
CA VAL A 515 -11.22 8.53 -24.98
C VAL A 515 -10.93 8.27 -26.45
N THR A 516 -9.67 8.05 -26.82
CA THR A 516 -9.28 7.72 -28.20
C THR A 516 -9.85 6.37 -28.64
N ALA A 517 -9.90 5.38 -27.73
CA ALA A 517 -10.51 4.09 -28.01
C ALA A 517 -12.04 4.18 -28.13
N ALA A 518 -12.69 5.03 -27.33
CA ALA A 518 -14.14 5.20 -27.35
C ALA A 518 -14.66 6.05 -28.52
N PHE A 519 -13.95 7.13 -28.89
CA PHE A 519 -14.38 8.13 -29.88
C PHE A 519 -13.22 8.52 -30.81
N PRO A 520 -12.71 7.58 -31.65
CA PRO A 520 -11.52 7.82 -32.46
C PRO A 520 -11.70 8.96 -33.48
N GLU A 521 -12.87 9.07 -34.11
CA GLU A 521 -13.12 10.08 -35.15
C GLU A 521 -13.16 11.52 -34.58
N GLU A 522 -13.77 11.69 -33.41
CA GLU A 522 -13.87 12.96 -32.71
C GLU A 522 -12.51 13.41 -32.17
N VAL A 523 -11.71 12.48 -31.66
CA VAL A 523 -10.33 12.77 -31.21
C VAL A 523 -9.46 13.19 -32.39
N ASP A 524 -9.52 12.46 -33.52
CA ASP A 524 -8.80 12.82 -34.74
C ASP A 524 -9.15 14.23 -35.24
N ARG A 525 -10.44 14.57 -35.20
CA ARG A 525 -10.93 15.91 -35.57
C ARG A 525 -10.35 16.98 -34.64
N PHE A 526 -10.38 16.74 -33.34
CA PHE A 526 -9.83 17.65 -32.34
C PHE A 526 -8.32 17.87 -32.52
N LEU A 527 -7.55 16.80 -32.75
CA LEU A 527 -6.10 16.88 -32.95
C LEU A 527 -5.74 17.65 -34.23
N LYS A 528 -6.43 17.38 -35.35
CA LYS A 528 -6.25 18.12 -36.61
C LYS A 528 -6.56 19.61 -36.45
N GLU A 529 -7.64 19.95 -35.74
CA GLU A 529 -7.96 21.35 -35.45
C GLU A 529 -6.91 22.04 -34.58
N LYS A 530 -6.37 21.33 -33.58
CA LYS A 530 -5.30 21.83 -32.72
C LYS A 530 -4.03 22.10 -33.52
N GLU A 531 -3.60 21.17 -34.37
CA GLU A 531 -2.44 21.32 -35.26
C GLU A 531 -2.61 22.49 -36.25
N LEU A 532 -3.81 22.66 -36.82
CA LEU A 532 -4.13 23.80 -37.69
C LEU A 532 -4.04 25.14 -36.94
N LYS A 533 -4.51 25.20 -35.69
CA LYS A 533 -4.42 26.40 -34.84
C LYS A 533 -2.96 26.71 -34.46
N GLU A 534 -2.16 25.68 -34.15
CA GLU A 534 -0.73 25.83 -33.85
C GLU A 534 0.08 26.25 -35.08
N SER A 535 -0.22 25.68 -36.26
CA SER A 535 0.40 26.06 -37.53
C SER A 535 0.08 27.49 -37.95
N LYS A 536 -1.14 27.98 -37.66
CA LYS A 536 -1.53 29.38 -37.89
C LYS A 536 -0.79 30.33 -36.93
N ARG A 537 -0.60 29.94 -35.67
CA ARG A 537 0.20 30.71 -34.69
C ARG A 537 1.69 30.73 -35.03
N GLY A 538 2.24 29.64 -35.57
CA GLY A 538 3.63 29.60 -36.05
C GLY A 538 3.88 30.50 -37.27
N LYS A 539 2.87 30.71 -38.13
CA LYS A 539 2.97 31.59 -39.31
C LYS A 539 2.74 33.08 -38.99
N SER A 540 2.07 33.43 -37.90
CA SER A 540 1.80 34.82 -37.51
C SER A 540 2.92 35.53 -36.75
N VAL A 541 4.06 34.86 -36.48
CA VAL A 541 5.21 35.46 -35.77
C VAL A 541 6.17 36.24 -36.71
N SER A 542 5.83 36.39 -38.00
CA SER A 542 6.67 37.13 -38.97
C SER A 542 6.15 38.51 -39.41
N SER A 543 5.15 39.08 -38.73
CA SER A 543 4.72 40.45 -39.04
C SER A 543 4.28 41.19 -37.78
N THR A 544 5.09 42.15 -37.36
CA THR A 544 4.65 43.28 -36.53
C THR A 544 3.51 44.01 -37.24
N PRO A 545 2.46 44.36 -36.50
CA PRO A 545 2.08 45.76 -36.52
C PRO A 545 1.75 46.30 -35.12
N GLU A 546 2.04 47.59 -34.99
CA GLU A 546 1.75 48.46 -33.88
C GLU A 546 0.24 48.59 -33.61
N GLY A 547 -0.09 48.72 -32.32
CA GLY A 547 -1.25 49.44 -31.78
C GLY A 547 -2.64 49.08 -32.30
N THR A 548 -3.46 48.45 -31.45
CA THR A 548 -4.68 49.03 -30.85
C THR A 548 -5.23 48.00 -29.86
N GLU A 549 -5.36 48.36 -28.59
CA GLU A 549 -6.03 47.54 -27.58
C GLU A 549 -7.52 47.40 -27.95
N SER A 550 -7.95 46.17 -28.24
CA SER A 550 -9.36 45.81 -28.34
C SER A 550 -9.69 44.91 -27.16
N GLU A 551 -10.47 45.44 -26.22
CA GLU A 551 -11.08 44.69 -25.13
C GLU A 551 -11.96 43.56 -25.69
N LEU A 552 -11.46 42.33 -25.66
CA LEU A 552 -12.29 41.14 -25.75
C LEU A 552 -12.97 40.92 -24.40
N THR A 553 -14.26 41.20 -24.38
CA THR A 553 -15.20 40.88 -23.31
C THR A 553 -15.06 39.42 -22.89
N LYS A 554 -14.52 39.18 -21.69
CA LYS A 554 -14.60 37.90 -20.99
C LYS A 554 -16.08 37.64 -20.70
N SER A 555 -16.70 36.67 -21.37
CA SER A 555 -17.98 36.12 -20.92
C SER A 555 -17.77 35.54 -19.52
N LYS A 556 -18.32 36.22 -18.51
CA LYS A 556 -18.33 35.75 -17.13
C LYS A 556 -19.18 34.48 -17.08
N GLY A 557 -18.54 33.31 -17.08
CA GLY A 557 -19.21 32.08 -16.70
C GLY A 557 -19.66 32.21 -15.25
N VAL A 558 -20.97 32.27 -15.03
CA VAL A 558 -21.57 32.29 -13.69
C VAL A 558 -21.56 30.85 -13.17
N GLN A 559 -20.85 30.60 -12.07
CA GLN A 559 -20.92 29.34 -11.34
C GLN A 559 -22.25 29.29 -10.60
N LEU A 560 -23.22 28.53 -11.13
CA LEU A 560 -24.53 28.35 -10.51
C LEU A 560 -24.49 27.22 -9.46
N SER A 561 -25.31 27.35 -8.40
CA SER A 561 -25.46 26.34 -7.36
C SER A 561 -26.22 25.10 -7.87
N ILE A 562 -25.87 23.94 -7.31
CA ILE A 562 -26.03 22.61 -7.92
C ILE A 562 -27.38 21.94 -7.57
N THR A 563 -28.47 22.70 -7.46
CA THR A 563 -29.76 22.18 -6.99
C THR A 563 -30.54 21.30 -7.99
N GLU A 564 -30.08 21.14 -9.23
CA GLU A 564 -30.85 20.43 -10.28
C GLU A 564 -30.06 19.35 -11.04
N PHE A 565 -29.24 18.56 -10.33
CA PHE A 565 -28.40 17.54 -10.99
C PHE A 565 -29.12 16.24 -11.40
N TYR A 566 -30.25 15.85 -10.82
CA TYR A 566 -31.01 14.65 -11.23
C TYR A 566 -32.33 14.62 -10.44
N ARG A 567 -33.51 14.80 -11.05
CA ARG A 567 -34.78 14.56 -10.35
C ARG A 567 -35.23 13.12 -10.61
N SER A 568 -35.28 12.31 -9.55
CA SER A 568 -35.89 10.97 -9.59
C SER A 568 -37.39 11.09 -9.85
N THR A 569 -37.93 10.23 -10.71
CA THR A 569 -39.37 10.04 -10.99
C THR A 569 -40.06 9.37 -9.79
N LYS A 570 -40.17 10.09 -8.66
CA LYS A 570 -41.10 9.73 -7.60
C LYS A 570 -42.27 10.70 -7.61
N VAL A 571 -43.44 10.19 -8.02
CA VAL A 571 -44.72 10.88 -7.87
C VAL A 571 -44.99 11.07 -6.38
N LEU A 572 -44.88 12.30 -5.90
CA LEU A 572 -45.21 12.67 -4.52
C LEU A 572 -46.74 12.70 -4.38
N TYR A 573 -47.33 11.74 -3.67
CA TYR A 573 -48.66 11.94 -3.10
C TYR A 573 -48.53 12.90 -1.91
N GLN A 574 -49.00 14.14 -2.11
CA GLN A 574 -49.15 15.11 -1.03
C GLN A 574 -50.36 14.72 -0.16
N ALA A 575 -50.14 14.56 1.15
CA ALA A 575 -51.19 14.66 2.15
C ALA A 575 -50.88 15.86 3.07
N LYS A 576 -51.83 16.79 3.15
CA LYS A 576 -51.78 18.04 3.92
C LYS A 576 -51.85 17.79 5.44
N PRO A 577 -51.37 18.74 6.27
CA PRO A 577 -51.35 18.64 7.72
C PRO A 577 -52.70 19.02 8.34
N ALA A 578 -52.98 18.51 9.54
CA ALA A 578 -54.00 19.05 10.43
C ALA A 578 -53.42 19.12 11.85
N ASP A 579 -53.49 20.33 12.41
CA ASP A 579 -53.12 20.68 13.77
C ASP A 579 -54.19 20.26 14.81
N ASP A 580 -53.71 20.22 16.06
CA ASP A 580 -54.35 20.73 17.28
C ASP A 580 -55.06 19.80 18.32
N ILE A 581 -54.48 19.85 19.54
CA ILE A 581 -55.09 20.16 20.85
C ILE A 581 -55.42 19.01 21.87
N VAL A 582 -54.54 18.94 22.90
CA VAL A 582 -54.74 19.05 24.38
C VAL A 582 -55.26 17.89 25.26
N ASN A 583 -54.50 17.70 26.38
CA ASN A 583 -54.78 17.11 27.72
C ASN A 583 -55.20 15.62 27.78
N ASP A 584 -54.90 14.82 28.82
CA ASP A 584 -54.68 15.12 30.23
C ASP A 584 -53.92 13.99 30.97
N SER A 585 -53.41 14.38 32.13
CA SER A 585 -52.83 13.67 33.27
C SER A 585 -53.34 12.24 33.64
N LYS A 586 -52.41 11.38 34.11
CA LYS A 586 -52.24 11.01 35.54
C LYS A 586 -51.29 9.83 35.80
N SER A 587 -50.57 10.01 36.90
CA SER A 587 -49.77 9.11 37.73
C SER A 587 -50.23 7.65 37.88
N PHE A 588 -49.28 6.72 37.96
CA PHE A 588 -49.23 5.72 39.04
C PHE A 588 -47.77 5.33 39.34
N ARG A 589 -47.39 5.45 40.62
CA ARG A 589 -46.26 4.76 41.25
C ARG A 589 -46.76 3.38 41.67
N ASP A 590 -45.98 2.31 41.50
CA ASP A 590 -45.40 1.62 42.66
C ASP A 590 -44.35 0.55 42.33
N ALA A 591 -43.65 0.19 43.41
CA ALA A 591 -42.37 -0.46 43.56
C ALA A 591 -42.21 -1.98 43.24
N SER A 592 -40.93 -2.36 43.25
CA SER A 592 -40.32 -3.68 43.50
C SER A 592 -40.07 -4.54 42.24
N SER A 593 -38.93 -5.21 42.05
CA SER A 593 -38.00 -5.79 43.02
C SER A 593 -36.59 -5.97 42.43
N LYS A 594 -35.62 -6.00 43.33
CA LYS A 594 -34.19 -6.25 43.11
C LYS A 594 -33.93 -7.63 42.51
N LYS A 595 -33.04 -7.71 41.53
CA LYS A 595 -32.02 -8.78 41.46
C LYS A 595 -30.73 -8.22 40.84
N ARG A 596 -29.78 -7.90 41.71
CA ARG A 596 -28.36 -7.76 41.38
C ARG A 596 -27.82 -9.16 41.10
N SER A 597 -27.27 -9.41 39.91
CA SER A 597 -26.26 -10.46 39.73
C SER A 597 -24.88 -9.79 39.81
N ALA A 598 -24.10 -10.23 40.79
CA ALA A 598 -22.69 -9.95 40.93
C ALA A 598 -21.90 -11.18 40.47
N GLY A 599 -20.74 -10.94 39.85
CA GLY A 599 -19.78 -11.94 39.34
C GLY A 599 -19.51 -11.65 37.87
N SER A 600 -18.33 -11.25 37.41
CA SER A 600 -16.96 -11.49 37.87
C SER A 600 -16.10 -10.21 37.77
N SER A 601 -15.13 -10.09 38.67
CA SER A 601 -14.24 -8.94 38.85
C SER A 601 -13.27 -8.75 37.68
N SER A 602 -13.61 -7.89 36.72
CA SER A 602 -12.62 -7.41 35.75
C SER A 602 -11.62 -6.48 36.46
N LYS A 603 -10.36 -6.91 36.63
CA LYS A 603 -9.25 -6.16 37.25
C LYS A 603 -8.80 -4.90 36.48
N PHE A 604 -9.63 -4.34 35.60
CA PHE A 604 -9.25 -3.21 34.76
C PHE A 604 -10.02 -1.94 35.12
N SER A 605 -9.26 -0.85 35.28
CA SER A 605 -9.83 0.48 35.47
C SER A 605 -10.69 0.86 34.26
N LYS A 606 -11.65 1.79 34.45
CA LYS A 606 -12.48 2.30 33.34
C LYS A 606 -11.64 2.96 32.24
N SER A 607 -10.44 3.48 32.54
CA SER A 607 -9.52 4.03 31.54
C SER A 607 -8.83 2.96 30.71
N VAL A 608 -8.46 1.81 31.32
CA VAL A 608 -7.90 0.66 30.61
C VAL A 608 -8.95 0.01 29.70
N ARG A 609 -10.20 -0.11 30.16
CA ARG A 609 -11.33 -0.55 29.33
C ARG A 609 -11.63 0.37 28.15
N ARG A 610 -11.38 1.67 28.27
CA ARG A 610 -11.54 2.63 27.16
C ARG A 610 -10.40 2.58 26.13
N ARG A 611 -9.19 2.14 26.52
CA ARG A 611 -8.06 1.96 25.59
C ARG A 611 -8.10 0.60 24.87
N LEU A 612 -8.60 -0.45 25.55
CA LEU A 612 -8.93 -1.74 24.95
C LEU A 612 -9.98 -1.67 23.82
N LEU A 613 -10.68 -0.54 23.67
CA LEU A 613 -11.71 -0.36 22.64
C LEU A 613 -11.19 0.17 21.30
N PHE A 614 -9.90 0.52 21.16
CA PHE A 614 -9.45 1.29 19.98
C PHE A 614 -8.03 0.99 19.48
N ASP A 615 -7.27 0.09 20.11
CA ASP A 615 -5.97 -0.40 19.61
C ASP A 615 -5.98 -1.95 19.47
N SER A 616 -7.11 -2.52 19.03
CA SER A 616 -7.39 -3.97 18.93
C SER A 616 -7.23 -4.54 17.52
#